data_AF-A0AAP0EUS0-F1
#
_entry.id   AF-A0AAP0EUS0-F1
#
_cell.length_a   1.000
_cell.length_b   1.000
_cell.length_c   1.000
_cell.angle_alpha   90.00
_cell.angle_beta   90.00
_cell.angle_gamma   90.00
#
_symmetry.space_group_name_H-M   'P 1'
#
loop_
_entity.id
_entity.type
_entity.pdbx_description
1 polymer ?
#
loop_
_entity_poly.entity_id
_entity_poly.type
_entity_poly.pdbx_seq_one_letter_code
_entity_poly.pdbx_strand_id
1 'polypeptide(L)'
;MALIQTFLSETTLSKKTLPPFSSRTTITTTTKRRTKAVVSVKGLFGSSPTNLGGLKRRLLILGSAVADVGEGVSSVGESEGQESTREPIVGEEEREPGHEDVVYDWREEWYPLYLTKNVPDDAPLGLTVFDKHLVLYKDGAGVFRCHEDRCPHRLAKLSEGQLVDGRLECLYHGWQFEGEGKCVKIPQLPAGAKIPRSACLKSFEVKESQGVVWVWMSQEKPVDPTKLPWFENFARPGLRDVSTTHELPYDHSILLENLMDPAHVPISHDRTDPTAKREDAQPLVFKVTERTTRGFAGEWGREKDKATPFKLRFDAPCVLQNNSEIVGKNGEKHYLSGLFLCRPAGQGKSMLILRFGTTMRSPMAKLFPEWYFHQKTGKVLEQDMGFLSSQNEVLLKEKVPIKELYINLKSSDAWVAEYRLWMDKVGDGMPYHFGHSTISLPKQPAVVEHAPAGLVAGLSASMPAKGGIGTMHAPNQANRYFRHVIHCKECSSVVKAFQTWKNVFSAAALVSAAFAILVSGRQWKTLLLVSATLCLGGVYVCSTAIAMNTANFIRKHRRL
;
A
#
# COMPACT_ATOMS: atom_id res chain seq x y z
N MET A 1 -7.20 6.95 -5.53
CA MET A 1 -7.48 8.08 -6.45
C MET A 1 -6.32 9.06 -6.63
N ALA A 2 -5.65 9.52 -5.56
CA ALA A 2 -4.41 10.32 -5.67
C ALA A 2 -3.37 9.69 -6.61
N LEU A 3 -3.24 8.36 -6.54
CA LEU A 3 -2.31 7.55 -7.34
C LEU A 3 -2.59 7.60 -8.86
N ILE A 4 -3.86 7.58 -9.23
CA ILE A 4 -4.31 7.70 -10.63
C ILE A 4 -3.96 9.10 -11.14
N GLN A 5 -4.19 10.12 -10.31
CA GLN A 5 -3.92 11.50 -10.69
C GLN A 5 -2.41 11.83 -10.68
N THR A 6 -1.59 11.11 -9.91
CA THR A 6 -0.12 11.14 -10.02
C THR A 6 0.38 10.69 -11.36
N PHE A 7 -0.26 9.67 -11.91
CA PHE A 7 0.01 9.25 -13.28
C PHE A 7 -0.40 10.33 -14.29
N LEU A 8 -1.53 11.02 -14.05
CA LEU A 8 -2.02 12.08 -14.93
C LEU A 8 -1.18 13.36 -14.92
N SER A 9 -0.65 13.79 -13.77
CA SER A 9 0.09 15.07 -13.67
C SER A 9 1.35 15.10 -14.54
N GLU A 10 2.04 13.96 -14.68
CA GLU A 10 3.23 13.82 -15.53
C GLU A 10 2.89 13.60 -17.01
N THR A 11 1.69 13.11 -17.31
CA THR A 11 1.20 13.00 -18.69
C THR A 11 0.67 14.32 -19.25
N THR A 12 0.28 15.26 -18.38
CA THR A 12 -0.40 16.52 -18.75
C THR A 12 0.49 17.76 -18.67
N LEU A 13 1.75 17.64 -18.24
CA LEU A 13 2.73 18.74 -18.09
C LEU A 13 3.05 19.52 -19.39
N SER A 14 2.51 19.11 -20.55
CA SER A 14 2.68 19.80 -21.84
C SER A 14 1.56 20.80 -22.20
N LYS A 15 0.56 21.07 -21.35
CA LYS A 15 -0.61 21.91 -21.73
C LYS A 15 -0.85 23.15 -20.87
N LYS A 16 0.19 23.81 -20.37
CA LYS A 16 0.09 25.21 -19.91
C LYS A 16 0.83 26.14 -20.87
N THR A 17 0.09 26.74 -21.78
CA THR A 17 0.51 27.92 -22.54
C THR A 17 0.72 29.08 -21.57
N LEU A 18 1.94 29.60 -21.53
CA LEU A 18 2.25 30.91 -20.92
C LEU A 18 1.47 32.01 -21.67
N PRO A 19 1.00 33.08 -20.99
CA PRO A 19 0.36 34.20 -21.66
C PRO A 19 1.39 34.95 -22.53
N PRO A 20 0.98 35.51 -23.69
CA PRO A 20 1.91 36.16 -24.61
C PRO A 20 2.43 37.47 -24.01
N PHE A 21 3.75 37.65 -24.07
CA PHE A 21 4.42 38.92 -23.85
C PHE A 21 3.99 39.89 -24.97
N SER A 22 3.17 40.90 -24.64
CA SER A 22 2.89 42.02 -25.54
C SER A 22 3.86 43.16 -25.27
N SER A 23 4.86 43.30 -26.13
CA SER A 23 5.70 44.49 -26.24
C SER A 23 4.93 45.61 -26.93
N ARG A 24 4.56 46.66 -26.19
CA ARG A 24 4.33 47.99 -26.78
C ARG A 24 4.91 49.06 -25.88
N THR A 25 6.04 49.57 -26.34
CA THR A 25 6.68 50.81 -25.91
C THR A 25 5.77 51.98 -26.28
N THR A 26 5.38 52.80 -25.32
CA THR A 26 4.96 54.18 -25.60
C THR A 26 5.52 55.06 -24.50
N ILE A 27 6.45 55.92 -24.92
CA ILE A 27 7.08 56.95 -24.11
C ILE A 27 6.13 58.14 -24.09
N THR A 28 5.72 58.58 -22.90
CA THR A 28 5.25 59.95 -22.67
C THR A 28 5.79 60.45 -21.35
N THR A 29 6.65 61.44 -21.45
CA THR A 29 7.23 62.27 -20.39
C THR A 29 6.21 63.29 -19.89
N THR A 30 6.07 63.47 -18.57
CA THR A 30 6.14 64.81 -17.91
C THR A 30 6.07 64.73 -16.38
N THR A 31 7.22 65.07 -15.76
CA THR A 31 7.44 65.98 -14.61
C THR A 31 6.54 66.04 -13.35
N LYS A 32 7.24 65.81 -12.20
CA LYS A 32 7.21 66.51 -10.88
C LYS A 32 5.87 66.54 -10.11
N ARG A 33 5.78 66.25 -8.81
CA ARG A 33 6.65 66.67 -7.69
C ARG A 33 6.29 65.87 -6.41
N ARG A 34 7.34 65.55 -5.63
CA ARG A 34 7.49 65.46 -4.14
C ARG A 34 6.19 65.38 -3.29
N THR A 35 6.09 64.50 -2.30
CA THR A 35 6.96 64.48 -1.10
C THR A 35 6.88 63.17 -0.31
N LYS A 36 8.09 62.72 0.10
CA LYS A 36 8.53 62.12 1.39
C LYS A 36 7.80 60.89 1.94
N ALA A 37 8.45 59.89 2.52
CA ALA A 37 9.87 59.52 2.65
C ALA A 37 9.86 58.19 3.45
N VAL A 38 10.56 57.16 2.94
CA VAL A 38 11.72 56.48 3.58
C VAL A 38 11.28 55.36 4.56
N VAL A 39 11.33 54.05 4.21
CA VAL A 39 12.46 53.16 3.81
C VAL A 39 13.50 53.08 4.93
N SER A 40 13.79 51.96 5.59
CA SER A 40 14.59 50.81 5.11
C SER A 40 14.83 49.96 6.37
N VAL A 41 14.58 48.65 6.43
CA VAL A 41 15.38 47.54 5.88
C VAL A 41 16.86 47.60 6.27
N LYS A 42 17.30 46.68 7.15
CA LYS A 42 18.26 45.55 6.93
C LYS A 42 18.87 45.11 8.26
N GLY A 43 18.84 43.82 8.59
CA GLY A 43 20.02 42.93 8.50
C GLY A 43 20.72 42.88 9.87
N LEU A 44 21.47 41.89 10.35
CA LEU A 44 22.15 40.68 9.86
C LEU A 44 22.82 40.08 11.13
N PHE A 45 23.07 38.75 11.19
CA PHE A 45 24.10 38.00 11.97
C PHE A 45 24.49 38.47 13.41
N GLY A 46 24.56 37.65 14.47
CA GLY A 46 25.21 36.35 14.62
C GLY A 46 26.14 36.37 15.86
N SER A 47 26.22 35.23 16.57
CA SER A 47 27.24 34.77 17.56
C SER A 47 27.39 35.42 18.97
N SER A 48 27.02 34.63 20.02
CA SER A 48 27.77 34.08 21.19
C SER A 48 28.91 34.88 21.90
N PRO A 49 29.45 34.50 23.09
CA PRO A 49 29.15 33.37 24.02
C PRO A 49 29.28 33.64 25.57
N THR A 50 29.06 32.59 26.40
CA THR A 50 29.59 32.30 27.78
C THR A 50 29.15 33.22 28.95
N ASN A 51 28.97 32.83 30.23
CA ASN A 51 29.43 31.71 31.06
C ASN A 51 28.69 31.70 32.45
N LEU A 52 28.79 30.57 33.19
CA LEU A 52 28.66 30.39 34.67
C LEU A 52 27.29 30.55 35.37
N GLY A 53 26.85 29.72 36.32
CA GLY A 53 27.42 28.52 36.97
C GLY A 53 26.46 27.91 38.02
N GLY A 54 26.81 26.72 38.55
CA GLY A 54 26.32 26.09 39.80
C GLY A 54 24.87 25.57 39.82
N LEU A 55 24.45 24.57 40.59
CA LEU A 55 25.09 23.57 41.45
C LEU A 55 24.00 22.50 41.77
N LYS A 56 24.43 21.27 42.02
CA LYS A 56 23.65 20.07 42.37
C LYS A 56 22.78 20.20 43.64
N ARG A 57 21.64 19.48 43.69
CA ARG A 57 21.26 18.39 44.65
C ARG A 57 19.75 18.08 44.56
N ARG A 58 19.37 16.86 44.14
CA ARG A 58 18.97 15.65 44.93
C ARG A 58 17.54 15.74 45.52
N LEU A 59 16.58 14.92 45.06
CA LEU A 59 16.29 13.50 45.44
C LEU A 59 15.38 13.47 46.70
N LEU A 60 14.15 12.96 46.73
CA LEU A 60 13.67 11.55 46.79
C LEU A 60 12.11 11.62 46.85
N ILE A 61 11.32 10.82 46.11
CA ILE A 61 10.84 9.42 46.34
C ILE A 61 9.51 9.27 47.15
N LEU A 62 8.65 8.36 46.65
CA LEU A 62 7.51 7.61 47.25
C LEU A 62 6.24 8.40 47.63
N GLY A 63 5.00 7.93 47.45
CA GLY A 63 4.49 6.63 47.01
C GLY A 63 2.94 6.58 47.10
N SER A 64 2.36 5.62 46.37
CA SER A 64 1.12 4.84 46.54
C SER A 64 -0.11 5.34 47.33
N ALA A 65 -1.30 5.15 46.74
CA ALA A 65 -2.59 4.65 47.29
C ALA A 65 -3.75 5.29 46.48
N VAL A 66 -4.60 4.59 45.72
CA VAL A 66 -5.71 3.65 46.06
C VAL A 66 -6.66 4.18 47.14
N ALA A 67 -7.85 4.64 46.71
CA ALA A 67 -9.16 4.53 47.37
C ALA A 67 -10.19 5.05 46.34
N ASP A 68 -11.04 4.23 45.74
CA ASP A 68 -12.24 3.55 46.24
C ASP A 68 -13.51 4.42 46.19
N VAL A 69 -14.58 3.76 45.78
CA VAL A 69 -15.87 4.22 45.29
C VAL A 69 -16.76 4.69 46.44
N GLY A 70 -17.56 5.73 46.20
CA GLY A 70 -18.66 6.14 47.08
C GLY A 70 -19.82 6.68 46.26
N GLU A 71 -20.89 5.88 46.18
CA GLU A 71 -22.20 6.30 45.70
C GLU A 71 -22.82 7.34 46.66
N GLY A 72 -23.60 8.26 46.10
CA GLY A 72 -24.39 9.22 46.86
C GLY A 72 -25.40 9.94 45.96
N VAL A 73 -26.62 9.42 45.95
CA VAL A 73 -27.80 10.03 45.35
C VAL A 73 -28.22 11.27 46.14
N SER A 74 -28.46 12.39 45.46
CA SER A 74 -29.47 13.37 45.88
C SER A 74 -29.98 14.18 44.69
N SER A 75 -31.31 14.19 44.60
CA SER A 75 -32.17 15.00 43.73
C SER A 75 -31.99 16.50 43.94
N VAL A 76 -32.19 17.30 42.88
CA VAL A 76 -33.10 18.46 42.79
C VAL A 76 -32.86 19.19 41.47
N GLY A 77 -33.96 19.57 40.79
CA GLY A 77 -34.02 20.81 40.02
C GLY A 77 -34.19 20.65 38.52
N GLU A 78 -35.44 20.60 38.07
CA GLU A 78 -35.81 20.94 36.70
C GLU A 78 -35.39 22.39 36.40
N SER A 79 -34.69 22.58 35.28
CA SER A 79 -34.63 23.85 34.58
C SER A 79 -34.62 23.56 33.08
N GLU A 80 -35.69 23.99 32.42
CA GLU A 80 -35.88 23.92 30.98
C GLU A 80 -34.71 24.59 30.25
N GLY A 81 -33.98 23.78 29.48
CA GLY A 81 -32.89 24.20 28.61
C GLY A 81 -33.09 23.54 27.26
N GLN A 82 -33.52 24.36 26.30
CA GLN A 82 -33.82 24.04 24.91
C GLN A 82 -32.74 23.16 24.25
N GLU A 83 -33.02 21.86 24.15
CA GLU A 83 -32.15 20.90 23.48
C GLU A 83 -32.42 20.95 21.97
N SER A 84 -31.45 21.48 21.23
CA SER A 84 -31.41 21.40 19.77
C SER A 84 -31.17 19.95 19.37
N THR A 85 -32.28 19.23 19.15
CA THR A 85 -32.30 17.91 18.52
C THR A 85 -31.67 18.02 17.13
N ARG A 86 -30.47 17.45 16.98
CA ARG A 86 -29.89 17.16 15.66
C ARG A 86 -30.67 15.98 15.09
N GLU A 87 -31.62 16.27 14.20
CA GLU A 87 -32.27 15.26 13.37
C GLU A 87 -31.21 14.55 12.50
N PRO A 88 -31.15 13.20 12.49
CA PRO A 88 -30.37 12.48 11.52
C PRO A 88 -31.08 12.53 10.17
N ILE A 89 -30.52 13.29 9.21
CA ILE A 89 -30.99 13.31 7.82
C ILE A 89 -30.50 12.05 7.12
N VAL A 90 -31.17 10.93 7.38
CA VAL A 90 -31.18 9.76 6.51
C VAL A 90 -32.60 9.68 5.97
N GLY A 91 -32.79 10.04 4.70
CA GLY A 91 -34.03 9.73 4.00
C GLY A 91 -34.26 8.22 4.10
N GLU A 92 -35.37 7.84 4.71
CA GLU A 92 -35.85 6.46 4.74
C GLU A 92 -36.03 6.00 3.29
N GLU A 93 -35.16 5.08 2.84
CA GLU A 93 -35.47 4.27 1.66
C GLU A 93 -36.33 3.11 2.14
N GLU A 94 -37.51 2.99 1.54
CA GLU A 94 -38.44 1.89 1.70
C GLU A 94 -37.71 0.55 1.54
N ARG A 95 -37.73 -0.25 2.60
CA ARG A 95 -37.18 -1.60 2.59
C ARG A 95 -38.17 -2.49 1.80
N GLU A 96 -37.92 -2.65 0.50
CA GLU A 96 -38.63 -3.60 -0.36
C GLU A 96 -38.67 -5.00 0.32
N PRO A 97 -39.86 -5.59 0.54
CA PRO A 97 -40.00 -6.85 1.24
C PRO A 97 -39.66 -8.01 0.29
N GLY A 98 -38.45 -8.56 0.43
CA GLY A 98 -38.00 -9.73 -0.30
C GLY A 98 -36.62 -10.17 0.17
N HIS A 99 -36.56 -10.84 1.34
CA HIS A 99 -35.34 -11.54 1.76
C HIS A 99 -35.24 -12.82 0.92
N GLU A 100 -34.85 -12.70 -0.35
CA GLU A 100 -34.30 -13.83 -1.07
C GLU A 100 -32.98 -14.21 -0.38
N ASP A 101 -32.85 -15.47 0.03
CA ASP A 101 -31.61 -16.02 0.56
C ASP A 101 -30.51 -15.84 -0.49
N VAL A 102 -29.67 -14.82 -0.31
CA VAL A 102 -28.58 -14.54 -1.24
C VAL A 102 -27.44 -15.49 -0.93
N VAL A 103 -27.37 -16.56 -1.70
CA VAL A 103 -26.30 -17.55 -1.62
C VAL A 103 -25.03 -16.96 -2.23
N TYR A 104 -24.11 -16.52 -1.38
CA TYR A 104 -22.75 -16.13 -1.75
C TYR A 104 -21.76 -16.89 -0.85
N ASP A 105 -20.87 -17.67 -1.45
CA ASP A 105 -19.79 -18.34 -0.73
C ASP A 105 -18.44 -17.75 -1.16
N TRP A 106 -17.82 -17.02 -0.25
CA TRP A 106 -16.50 -16.40 -0.45
C TRP A 106 -15.40 -17.42 -0.79
N ARG A 107 -15.57 -18.71 -0.46
CA ARG A 107 -14.59 -19.75 -0.80
C ARG A 107 -14.68 -20.14 -2.27
N GLU A 108 -15.85 -20.01 -2.88
CA GLU A 108 -16.09 -20.30 -4.30
C GLU A 108 -15.75 -19.09 -5.19
N GLU A 109 -14.60 -18.46 -4.92
CA GLU A 109 -14.16 -17.25 -5.61
C GLU A 109 -12.66 -17.29 -5.99
N TRP A 110 -12.30 -16.49 -6.98
CA TRP A 110 -10.92 -16.26 -7.39
C TRP A 110 -10.29 -15.12 -6.61
N TYR A 111 -9.14 -15.38 -5.99
CA TYR A 111 -8.36 -14.38 -5.26
C TYR A 111 -7.05 -14.07 -5.98
N PRO A 112 -6.66 -12.78 -6.09
CA PRO A 112 -5.40 -12.39 -6.70
C PRO A 112 -4.25 -12.75 -5.76
N LEU A 113 -3.35 -13.63 -6.18
CA LEU A 113 -2.18 -14.02 -5.39
C LEU A 113 -1.03 -13.05 -5.57
N TYR A 114 -0.63 -12.80 -6.82
CA TYR A 114 0.61 -12.09 -7.11
C TYR A 114 0.70 -11.59 -8.56
N LEU A 115 1.56 -10.60 -8.81
CA LEU A 115 1.91 -10.22 -10.18
C LEU A 115 2.80 -11.30 -10.80
N THR A 116 2.42 -11.81 -11.97
CA THR A 116 3.14 -12.87 -12.69
C THR A 116 4.62 -12.54 -12.85
N LYS A 117 4.92 -11.28 -13.23
CA LYS A 117 6.30 -10.80 -13.42
C LYS A 117 7.16 -10.88 -12.15
N ASN A 118 6.55 -10.82 -10.97
CA ASN A 118 7.24 -10.77 -9.70
C ASN A 118 7.41 -12.15 -9.04
N VAL A 119 6.71 -13.19 -9.50
CA VAL A 119 6.89 -14.55 -8.95
C VAL A 119 8.33 -14.99 -9.17
N PRO A 120 9.06 -15.46 -8.15
CA PRO A 120 10.41 -16.01 -8.31
C PRO A 120 10.42 -17.18 -9.29
N ASP A 121 11.47 -17.27 -10.11
CA ASP A 121 11.59 -18.34 -11.10
C ASP A 121 12.31 -19.58 -10.53
N ASP A 122 13.03 -19.42 -9.42
CA ASP A 122 13.94 -20.40 -8.81
C ASP A 122 13.63 -20.71 -7.34
N ALA A 123 12.57 -20.13 -6.77
CA ALA A 123 12.21 -20.31 -5.37
C ALA A 123 10.69 -20.38 -5.16
N PRO A 124 10.23 -21.15 -4.17
CA PRO A 124 8.83 -21.10 -3.75
C PRO A 124 8.51 -19.77 -3.05
N LEU A 125 7.26 -19.32 -3.18
CA LEU A 125 6.76 -18.07 -2.60
C LEU A 125 5.62 -18.38 -1.63
N GLY A 126 5.81 -18.00 -0.35
CA GLY A 126 4.77 -18.10 0.67
C GLY A 126 3.79 -16.94 0.59
N LEU A 127 2.50 -17.24 0.66
CA LEU A 127 1.38 -16.28 0.61
C LEU A 127 0.28 -16.71 1.58
N THR A 128 -0.70 -15.82 1.82
CA THR A 128 -1.88 -16.16 2.63
C THR A 128 -3.17 -15.61 2.02
N VAL A 129 -4.26 -16.35 2.22
CA VAL A 129 -5.64 -15.89 1.96
C VAL A 129 -6.49 -16.27 3.16
N PHE A 130 -7.08 -15.30 3.86
CA PHE A 130 -7.81 -15.51 5.13
C PHE A 130 -7.04 -16.43 6.11
N ASP A 131 -5.78 -16.09 6.39
CA ASP A 131 -4.87 -16.85 7.26
C ASP A 131 -4.55 -18.29 6.80
N LYS A 132 -5.06 -18.73 5.64
CA LYS A 132 -4.66 -20.00 5.02
C LYS A 132 -3.33 -19.81 4.30
N HIS A 133 -2.28 -20.49 4.77
CA HIS A 133 -0.94 -20.42 4.18
C HIS A 133 -0.85 -21.21 2.87
N LEU A 134 -0.32 -20.57 1.85
CA LEU A 134 -0.19 -21.09 0.48
C LEU A 134 1.26 -20.99 0.01
N VAL A 135 1.71 -21.96 -0.77
CA VAL A 135 3.00 -21.93 -1.46
C VAL A 135 2.78 -21.89 -2.96
N LEU A 136 3.28 -20.85 -3.64
CA LEU A 136 3.21 -20.64 -5.08
C LEU A 136 4.60 -20.81 -5.71
N TYR A 137 4.72 -21.56 -6.79
CA TYR A 137 5.96 -21.72 -7.55
C TYR A 137 5.70 -22.10 -9.00
N LYS A 138 6.73 -22.08 -9.85
CA LYS A 138 6.69 -22.69 -11.19
C LYS A 138 7.35 -24.07 -11.12
N ASP A 139 6.68 -25.09 -11.63
CA ASP A 139 7.26 -26.42 -11.74
C ASP A 139 8.27 -26.52 -12.89
N GLY A 140 8.85 -27.71 -13.11
CA GLY A 140 9.82 -27.95 -14.18
C GLY A 140 9.28 -27.77 -15.60
N ALA A 141 7.95 -27.72 -15.78
CA ALA A 141 7.31 -27.40 -17.04
C ALA A 141 6.99 -25.90 -17.18
N GLY A 142 7.36 -25.09 -16.19
CA GLY A 142 7.05 -23.66 -16.14
C GLY A 142 5.60 -23.35 -15.75
N VAL A 143 4.84 -24.34 -15.28
CA VAL A 143 3.43 -24.19 -14.90
C VAL A 143 3.35 -23.71 -13.46
N PHE A 144 2.49 -22.71 -13.20
CA PHE A 144 2.23 -22.24 -11.84
C PHE A 144 1.51 -23.32 -11.02
N ARG A 145 2.03 -23.62 -9.84
CA ARG A 145 1.50 -24.58 -8.87
C ARG A 145 1.27 -23.90 -7.54
N CYS A 146 0.15 -24.25 -6.88
CA CYS A 146 -0.20 -23.75 -5.58
C CYS A 146 -0.65 -24.87 -4.66
N HIS A 147 -0.10 -24.93 -3.45
CA HIS A 147 -0.49 -25.89 -2.43
C HIS A 147 -0.64 -25.24 -1.07
N GLU A 148 -1.21 -25.96 -0.10
CA GLU A 148 -1.11 -25.61 1.31
C GLU A 148 0.38 -25.54 1.70
N ASP A 149 0.81 -24.46 2.33
CA ASP A 149 2.20 -24.23 2.71
C ASP A 149 2.61 -25.03 3.95
N ARG A 150 2.50 -26.35 3.84
CA ARG A 150 2.63 -27.26 4.96
C ARG A 150 3.04 -28.64 4.49
N CYS A 151 4.23 -29.05 4.87
CA CYS A 151 4.71 -30.40 4.60
C CYS A 151 3.88 -31.43 5.39
N PRO A 152 3.32 -32.48 4.73
CA PRO A 152 2.51 -33.50 5.40
C PRO A 152 3.32 -34.37 6.37
N HIS A 153 4.65 -34.33 6.30
CA HIS A 153 5.52 -35.08 7.21
C HIS A 153 5.53 -34.48 8.63
N ARG A 154 5.96 -33.22 8.77
CA ARG A 154 6.12 -32.55 10.09
C ARG A 154 5.84 -31.05 10.04
N LEU A 155 4.86 -30.63 9.23
CA LEU A 155 4.30 -29.27 9.22
C LEU A 155 5.25 -28.14 8.80
N ALA A 156 6.48 -28.46 8.38
CA ALA A 156 7.43 -27.46 7.89
C ALA A 156 6.81 -26.66 6.72
N LYS A 157 7.05 -25.34 6.72
CA LYS A 157 6.66 -24.47 5.62
C LYS A 157 7.42 -24.89 4.36
N LEU A 158 6.69 -25.12 3.28
CA LEU A 158 7.25 -25.48 1.99
C LEU A 158 7.73 -24.26 1.21
N SER A 159 7.23 -23.08 1.55
CA SER A 159 7.69 -21.78 1.04
C SER A 159 9.11 -21.42 1.49
N GLU A 160 9.57 -21.99 2.59
CA GLU A 160 10.99 -21.95 3.01
C GLU A 160 11.80 -23.07 2.33
N GLY A 161 11.18 -23.81 1.43
CA GLY A 161 11.75 -24.89 0.62
C GLY A 161 12.68 -24.40 -0.49
N GLN A 162 12.97 -25.32 -1.42
CA GLN A 162 13.67 -25.01 -2.66
C GLN A 162 13.06 -25.77 -3.84
N LEU A 163 13.44 -25.37 -5.06
CA LEU A 163 13.07 -26.09 -6.27
C LEU A 163 14.24 -26.97 -6.72
N VAL A 164 14.03 -28.29 -6.81
CA VAL A 164 15.02 -29.27 -7.26
C VAL A 164 14.45 -30.00 -8.47
N ASP A 165 15.10 -29.88 -9.62
CA ASP A 165 14.63 -30.45 -10.90
C ASP A 165 13.15 -30.10 -11.19
N GLY A 166 12.75 -28.86 -10.90
CA GLY A 166 11.39 -28.40 -11.09
C GLY A 166 10.35 -28.96 -10.10
N ARG A 167 10.79 -29.58 -9.00
CA ARG A 167 9.95 -30.12 -7.93
C ARG A 167 10.14 -29.33 -6.64
N LEU A 168 9.07 -29.23 -5.86
CA LEU A 168 9.11 -28.56 -4.57
C LEU A 168 9.75 -29.48 -3.53
N GLU A 169 10.87 -29.06 -2.94
CA GLU A 169 11.57 -29.80 -1.90
C GLU A 169 11.44 -29.11 -0.54
N CYS A 170 11.00 -29.88 0.46
CA CYS A 170 10.96 -29.42 1.85
C CYS A 170 12.38 -29.41 2.45
N LEU A 171 12.87 -28.25 2.91
CA LEU A 171 14.19 -28.12 3.52
C LEU A 171 14.38 -28.87 4.85
N TYR A 172 13.30 -29.35 5.48
CA TYR A 172 13.45 -30.05 6.76
C TYR A 172 14.02 -31.47 6.56
N HIS A 173 13.50 -32.24 5.60
CA HIS A 173 13.89 -33.65 5.40
C HIS A 173 14.09 -34.03 3.92
N GLY A 174 14.02 -33.08 2.99
CA GLY A 174 14.26 -33.32 1.57
C GLY A 174 13.14 -34.09 0.86
N TRP A 175 11.92 -34.10 1.40
CA TRP A 175 10.77 -34.69 0.70
C TRP A 175 10.46 -33.82 -0.52
N GLN A 176 10.40 -34.45 -1.70
CA GLN A 176 10.12 -33.76 -2.96
C GLN A 176 8.71 -34.08 -3.47
N PHE A 177 8.03 -33.06 -3.96
CA PHE A 177 6.68 -33.12 -4.50
C PHE A 177 6.68 -32.65 -5.95
N GLU A 178 6.01 -33.40 -6.83
CA GLU A 178 5.76 -32.95 -8.22
C GLU A 178 4.66 -31.88 -8.27
N GLY A 179 4.44 -31.29 -9.45
CA GLY A 179 3.53 -30.15 -9.61
C GLY A 179 2.09 -30.40 -9.18
N GLU A 180 1.59 -31.63 -9.28
CA GLU A 180 0.25 -32.01 -8.79
C GLU A 180 0.20 -32.26 -7.27
N GLY A 181 1.34 -32.13 -6.58
CA GLY A 181 1.47 -32.27 -5.13
C GLY A 181 1.79 -33.69 -4.64
N LYS A 182 1.94 -34.67 -5.53
CA LYS A 182 2.32 -36.04 -5.14
C LYS A 182 3.79 -36.10 -4.71
N CYS A 183 4.07 -36.75 -3.58
CA CYS A 183 5.45 -36.99 -3.17
C CYS A 183 6.11 -38.05 -4.08
N VAL A 184 7.28 -37.69 -4.61
CA VAL A 184 8.05 -38.52 -5.56
C VAL A 184 9.42 -38.93 -5.02
N LYS A 185 9.87 -38.32 -3.93
CA LYS A 185 11.14 -38.66 -3.29
C LYS A 185 11.08 -38.43 -1.79
N ILE A 186 11.51 -39.44 -1.04
CA ILE A 186 11.74 -39.38 0.40
C ILE A 186 13.16 -39.90 0.64
N PRO A 187 14.15 -39.04 0.93
CA PRO A 187 15.55 -39.48 1.03
C PRO A 187 15.80 -40.51 2.12
N GLN A 188 14.98 -40.52 3.18
CA GLN A 188 15.09 -41.45 4.31
C GLN A 188 14.37 -42.79 4.07
N LEU A 189 13.72 -42.96 2.91
CA LEU A 189 13.00 -44.19 2.59
C LEU A 189 13.98 -45.21 1.96
N PRO A 190 14.03 -46.48 2.42
CA PRO A 190 14.91 -47.49 1.84
C PRO A 190 14.69 -47.67 0.33
N ALA A 191 15.76 -48.03 -0.37
CA ALA A 191 15.68 -48.30 -1.81
C ALA A 191 14.61 -49.37 -2.11
N GLY A 192 13.72 -49.08 -3.06
CA GLY A 192 12.63 -49.98 -3.45
C GLY A 192 11.38 -49.94 -2.55
N ALA A 193 11.41 -49.26 -1.40
CA ALA A 193 10.22 -49.08 -0.59
C ALA A 193 9.23 -48.10 -1.23
N LYS A 194 7.93 -48.34 -1.01
CA LYS A 194 6.85 -47.53 -1.61
C LYS A 194 6.62 -46.26 -0.79
N ILE A 195 6.51 -45.13 -1.48
CA ILE A 195 6.06 -43.87 -0.88
C ILE A 195 4.60 -44.03 -0.41
N PRO A 196 4.26 -43.64 0.83
CA PRO A 196 2.88 -43.70 1.31
C PRO A 196 1.92 -42.90 0.42
N ARG A 197 0.73 -43.45 0.14
CA ARG A 197 -0.28 -42.76 -0.69
C ARG A 197 -0.78 -41.45 -0.08
N SER A 198 -0.71 -41.31 1.24
CA SER A 198 -1.06 -40.08 1.96
C SER A 198 0.01 -38.99 1.89
N ALA A 199 1.20 -39.27 1.31
CA ALA A 199 2.25 -38.29 1.09
C ALA A 199 1.92 -37.40 -0.13
N CYS A 200 0.84 -36.65 -0.02
CA CYS A 200 0.37 -35.71 -1.04
C CYS A 200 0.11 -34.35 -0.39
N LEU A 201 0.44 -33.29 -1.11
CA LEU A 201 0.08 -31.93 -0.75
C LEU A 201 -1.40 -31.69 -1.05
N LYS A 202 -2.01 -30.76 -0.31
CA LYS A 202 -3.32 -30.24 -0.69
C LYS A 202 -3.12 -29.13 -1.72
N SER A 203 -3.62 -29.34 -2.92
CA SER A 203 -3.45 -28.41 -4.05
C SER A 203 -4.60 -27.41 -4.14
N PHE A 204 -4.30 -26.25 -4.72
CA PHE A 204 -5.27 -25.24 -5.11
C PHE A 204 -5.12 -24.93 -6.59
N GLU A 205 -6.24 -24.78 -7.27
CA GLU A 205 -6.24 -24.39 -8.67
C GLU A 205 -5.77 -22.95 -8.82
N VAL A 206 -4.88 -22.73 -9.79
CA VAL A 206 -4.38 -21.41 -10.14
C VAL A 206 -4.51 -21.12 -11.62
N LYS A 207 -4.77 -19.86 -11.95
CA LYS A 207 -4.82 -19.36 -13.33
C LYS A 207 -4.05 -18.07 -13.44
N GLU A 208 -3.26 -17.95 -14.49
CA GLU A 208 -2.69 -16.67 -14.88
C GLU A 208 -3.70 -15.94 -15.79
N SER A 209 -4.03 -14.69 -15.45
CA SER A 209 -4.89 -13.84 -16.27
C SER A 209 -4.42 -12.40 -16.19
N GLN A 210 -4.18 -11.80 -17.37
CA GLN A 210 -3.77 -10.40 -17.55
C GLN A 210 -2.59 -9.98 -16.64
N GLY A 211 -1.57 -10.84 -16.47
CA GLY A 211 -0.36 -10.56 -15.69
C GLY A 211 -0.51 -10.74 -14.17
N VAL A 212 -1.59 -11.38 -13.72
CA VAL A 212 -1.85 -11.72 -12.32
C VAL A 212 -2.08 -13.22 -12.19
N VAL A 213 -1.48 -13.84 -11.17
CA VAL A 213 -1.79 -15.21 -10.76
C VAL A 213 -2.98 -15.17 -9.80
N TRP A 214 -4.02 -15.93 -10.11
CA TRP A 214 -5.24 -16.07 -9.33
C TRP A 214 -5.32 -17.47 -8.71
N VAL A 215 -5.91 -17.58 -7.53
CA VAL A 215 -6.17 -18.86 -6.85
C VAL A 215 -7.66 -19.03 -6.59
N TRP A 216 -8.16 -20.24 -6.81
CA TRP A 216 -9.50 -20.64 -6.39
C TRP A 216 -9.45 -21.23 -4.99
N MET A 217 -10.21 -20.67 -4.06
CA MET A 217 -10.06 -21.00 -2.63
C MET A 217 -10.89 -22.21 -2.17
N SER A 218 -11.79 -22.72 -3.00
CA SER A 218 -12.55 -23.93 -2.70
C SER A 218 -11.79 -25.18 -3.15
N GLN A 219 -11.64 -26.14 -2.24
CA GLN A 219 -11.10 -27.47 -2.56
C GLN A 219 -12.22 -28.49 -2.83
N GLU A 220 -13.45 -28.18 -2.44
CA GLU A 220 -14.60 -29.08 -2.52
C GLU A 220 -15.37 -28.90 -3.83
N LYS A 221 -15.31 -27.68 -4.40
CA LYS A 221 -16.06 -27.31 -5.59
C LYS A 221 -15.11 -27.10 -6.76
N PRO A 222 -15.46 -27.58 -7.95
CA PRO A 222 -14.66 -27.33 -9.14
C PRO A 222 -14.56 -25.82 -9.39
N VAL A 223 -13.47 -25.42 -10.04
CA VAL A 223 -13.29 -24.04 -10.49
C VAL A 223 -14.45 -23.61 -11.38
N ASP A 224 -14.91 -22.38 -11.19
CA ASP A 224 -15.80 -21.71 -12.14
C ASP A 224 -14.99 -20.70 -12.97
N PRO A 225 -14.74 -20.97 -14.26
CA PRO A 225 -14.01 -20.05 -15.13
C PRO A 225 -14.75 -18.73 -15.37
N THR A 226 -16.08 -18.70 -15.25
CA THR A 226 -16.89 -17.49 -15.50
C THR A 226 -16.69 -16.44 -14.40
N LYS A 227 -16.25 -16.86 -13.21
CA LYS A 227 -15.92 -15.98 -12.09
C LYS A 227 -14.51 -15.39 -12.17
N LEU A 228 -13.64 -15.88 -13.07
CA LEU A 228 -12.29 -15.34 -13.21
C LEU A 228 -12.38 -13.91 -13.80
N PRO A 229 -11.91 -12.86 -13.11
CA PRO A 229 -12.10 -11.49 -13.57
C PRO A 229 -11.40 -11.20 -14.90
N TRP A 230 -12.07 -10.44 -15.75
CA TRP A 230 -11.50 -9.86 -16.98
C TRP A 230 -11.66 -8.35 -16.99
N PHE A 231 -10.57 -7.64 -17.29
CA PHE A 231 -10.49 -6.19 -17.27
C PHE A 231 -10.33 -5.64 -18.68
N GLU A 232 -11.44 -5.20 -19.27
CA GLU A 232 -11.47 -4.70 -20.64
C GLU A 232 -10.46 -3.55 -20.88
N ASN A 233 -10.32 -2.63 -19.92
CA ASN A 233 -9.36 -1.53 -20.05
C ASN A 233 -7.91 -1.99 -20.16
N PHE A 234 -7.55 -3.08 -19.46
CA PHE A 234 -6.21 -3.68 -19.50
C PHE A 234 -5.95 -4.54 -20.74
N ALA A 235 -6.99 -4.88 -21.50
CA ALA A 235 -6.88 -5.54 -22.79
C ALA A 235 -6.70 -4.55 -23.96
N ARG A 236 -6.88 -3.24 -23.73
CA ARG A 236 -6.83 -2.22 -24.78
C ARG A 236 -5.44 -2.10 -25.40
N PRO A 237 -5.33 -2.07 -26.75
CA PRO A 237 -4.06 -1.83 -27.41
C PRO A 237 -3.42 -0.51 -26.98
N GLY A 238 -2.13 -0.55 -26.69
CA GLY A 238 -1.35 0.65 -26.36
C GLY A 238 -1.54 1.18 -24.93
N LEU A 239 -2.32 0.50 -24.07
CA LEU A 239 -2.36 0.79 -22.64
C LEU A 239 -0.99 0.50 -22.02
N ARG A 240 -0.41 1.48 -21.33
CA ARG A 240 0.75 1.28 -20.45
C ARG A 240 0.25 0.94 -19.06
N ASP A 241 0.68 -0.20 -18.54
CA ASP A 241 0.40 -0.68 -17.19
C ASP A 241 1.60 -0.45 -16.27
N VAL A 242 1.39 0.27 -15.17
CA VAL A 242 2.32 0.31 -14.04
C VAL A 242 1.67 -0.39 -12.85
N SER A 243 2.20 -1.56 -12.54
CA SER A 243 1.66 -2.49 -11.54
C SER A 243 2.64 -2.76 -10.41
N THR A 244 2.14 -2.72 -9.17
CA THR A 244 2.90 -2.97 -7.93
C THR A 244 2.15 -3.88 -6.96
N THR A 245 2.88 -4.53 -6.06
CA THR A 245 2.32 -5.35 -4.98
C THR A 245 2.72 -4.76 -3.63
N HIS A 246 1.78 -4.73 -2.67
CA HIS A 246 1.96 -4.17 -1.33
C HIS A 246 1.28 -5.03 -0.27
N GLU A 247 1.99 -5.45 0.78
CA GLU A 247 1.39 -5.99 2.01
C GLU A 247 1.10 -4.90 3.04
N LEU A 248 -0.12 -4.84 3.56
CA LEU A 248 -0.63 -3.74 4.37
C LEU A 248 -1.06 -4.22 5.76
N PRO A 249 -0.71 -3.49 6.84
CA PRO A 249 -0.95 -3.91 8.22
C PRO A 249 -2.37 -3.53 8.71
N TYR A 250 -3.39 -3.85 7.93
CA TYR A 250 -4.80 -3.67 8.28
C TYR A 250 -5.69 -4.54 7.40
N ASP A 251 -6.93 -4.74 7.85
CA ASP A 251 -7.91 -5.62 7.24
C ASP A 251 -8.31 -5.19 5.83
N HIS A 252 -8.68 -6.19 5.05
CA HIS A 252 -9.11 -6.05 3.66
C HIS A 252 -10.31 -5.12 3.47
N SER A 253 -11.30 -5.15 4.38
CA SER A 253 -12.47 -4.27 4.32
C SER A 253 -12.07 -2.80 4.45
N ILE A 254 -11.19 -2.47 5.40
CA ILE A 254 -10.70 -1.10 5.63
C ILE A 254 -9.92 -0.61 4.41
N LEU A 255 -9.11 -1.48 3.80
CA LEU A 255 -8.43 -1.17 2.54
C LEU A 255 -9.43 -0.83 1.43
N LEU A 256 -10.46 -1.65 1.22
CA LEU A 256 -11.47 -1.40 0.18
C LEU A 256 -12.21 -0.09 0.43
N GLU A 257 -12.67 0.16 1.67
CA GLU A 257 -13.35 1.41 2.03
C GLU A 257 -12.47 2.63 1.74
N ASN A 258 -11.19 2.59 2.13
CA ASN A 258 -10.26 3.67 1.83
C ASN A 258 -10.09 3.91 0.33
N LEU A 259 -10.02 2.85 -0.48
CA LEU A 259 -9.88 2.98 -1.93
C LEU A 259 -11.17 3.45 -2.64
N MET A 260 -12.32 3.20 -2.03
CA MET A 260 -13.65 3.64 -2.47
C MET A 260 -13.97 5.09 -2.09
N ASP A 261 -13.24 5.66 -1.13
CA ASP A 261 -13.44 7.04 -0.67
C ASP A 261 -12.55 8.05 -1.44
N PRO A 262 -13.09 8.77 -2.43
CA PRO A 262 -12.37 9.87 -3.08
C PRO A 262 -12.22 11.15 -2.23
N ALA A 263 -12.98 11.32 -1.15
CA ALA A 263 -13.05 12.58 -0.42
C ALA A 263 -11.79 12.85 0.43
N HIS A 264 -11.12 11.83 0.97
CA HIS A 264 -9.86 12.04 1.69
C HIS A 264 -8.71 12.48 0.77
N VAL A 265 -8.80 12.23 -0.55
CA VAL A 265 -7.65 12.37 -1.47
C VAL A 265 -6.99 13.75 -1.43
N PRO A 266 -7.72 14.87 -1.55
CA PRO A 266 -7.10 16.19 -1.54
C PRO A 266 -6.56 16.58 -0.14
N ILE A 267 -7.06 15.93 0.92
CA ILE A 267 -6.73 16.22 2.32
C ILE A 267 -5.52 15.39 2.78
N SER A 268 -5.57 14.08 2.63
CA SER A 268 -4.54 13.13 3.06
C SER A 268 -3.31 13.19 2.16
N HIS A 269 -3.47 13.43 0.87
CA HIS A 269 -2.35 13.44 -0.07
C HIS A 269 -1.96 14.85 -0.52
N ASP A 270 -2.32 15.86 0.28
CA ASP A 270 -2.04 17.26 -0.03
C ASP A 270 -0.59 17.46 -0.49
N ARG A 271 -0.43 17.98 -1.71
CA ARG A 271 0.84 18.29 -2.39
C ARG A 271 1.81 17.11 -2.49
N THR A 272 1.35 15.90 -2.19
CA THR A 272 2.09 14.67 -2.49
C THR A 272 2.00 14.37 -3.97
N ASP A 273 0.85 14.71 -4.55
CA ASP A 273 0.65 14.84 -5.97
C ASP A 273 0.32 16.30 -6.36
N PRO A 274 0.76 16.81 -7.53
CA PRO A 274 0.36 18.14 -8.02
C PRO A 274 -1.16 18.35 -8.16
N THR A 275 -1.94 17.27 -8.27
CA THR A 275 -3.40 17.30 -8.41
C THR A 275 -4.16 17.11 -7.10
N ALA A 276 -3.49 16.60 -6.05
CA ALA A 276 -4.07 16.43 -4.73
C ALA A 276 -3.79 17.69 -3.91
N LYS A 277 -4.71 18.66 -3.98
CA LYS A 277 -4.59 19.93 -3.27
C LYS A 277 -5.69 20.06 -2.23
N ARG A 278 -5.34 20.39 -1.00
CA ARG A 278 -6.31 20.56 0.08
C ARG A 278 -7.43 21.54 -0.27
N GLU A 279 -7.09 22.61 -0.97
CA GLU A 279 -8.02 23.62 -1.46
C GLU A 279 -9.07 23.11 -2.49
N ASP A 280 -8.85 21.94 -3.10
CA ASP A 280 -9.79 21.34 -4.07
C ASP A 280 -10.86 20.46 -3.40
N ALA A 281 -10.82 20.30 -2.07
CA ALA A 281 -11.81 19.55 -1.31
C ALA A 281 -13.21 20.19 -1.45
N GLN A 282 -14.21 19.35 -1.74
CA GLN A 282 -15.57 19.76 -2.09
C GLN A 282 -16.54 18.57 -1.99
N PRO A 283 -17.87 18.82 -1.99
CA PRO A 283 -18.85 17.76 -2.16
C PRO A 283 -18.65 16.98 -3.46
N LEU A 284 -18.98 15.69 -3.41
CA LEU A 284 -18.93 14.79 -4.55
C LEU A 284 -20.34 14.36 -4.93
N VAL A 285 -20.51 14.07 -6.21
CA VAL A 285 -21.75 13.55 -6.78
C VAL A 285 -21.53 12.08 -7.08
N PHE A 286 -22.46 11.24 -6.62
CA PHE A 286 -22.44 9.81 -6.82
C PHE A 286 -23.75 9.37 -7.48
N LYS A 287 -23.65 8.48 -8.47
CA LYS A 287 -24.78 7.88 -9.16
C LYS A 287 -24.55 6.38 -9.21
N VAL A 288 -25.23 5.64 -8.33
CA VAL A 288 -25.25 4.18 -8.39
C VAL A 288 -26.05 3.75 -9.63
N THR A 289 -25.50 2.86 -10.44
CA THR A 289 -26.14 2.36 -11.66
C THR A 289 -26.44 0.86 -11.61
N GLU A 290 -25.79 0.13 -10.70
CA GLU A 290 -25.89 -1.32 -10.61
C GLU A 290 -25.68 -1.79 -9.17
N ARG A 291 -26.51 -2.73 -8.71
CA ARG A 291 -26.34 -3.48 -7.47
C ARG A 291 -26.62 -4.95 -7.76
N THR A 292 -25.71 -5.82 -7.37
CA THR A 292 -25.80 -7.27 -7.55
C THR A 292 -25.37 -7.99 -6.27
N THR A 293 -25.55 -9.30 -6.22
CA THR A 293 -25.01 -10.14 -5.13
C THR A 293 -23.47 -10.17 -5.14
N ARG A 294 -22.84 -9.90 -6.29
CA ARG A 294 -21.40 -9.83 -6.47
C ARG A 294 -20.82 -8.42 -6.36
N GLY A 295 -21.60 -7.40 -6.00
CA GLY A 295 -21.08 -6.04 -5.79
C GLY A 295 -21.94 -4.97 -6.47
N PHE A 296 -21.32 -3.85 -6.83
CA PHE A 296 -22.04 -2.66 -7.30
C PHE A 296 -21.17 -1.81 -8.23
N ALA A 297 -21.82 -0.95 -9.01
CA ALA A 297 -21.13 -0.01 -9.89
C ALA A 297 -21.89 1.30 -10.04
N GLY A 298 -21.16 2.33 -10.47
CA GLY A 298 -21.75 3.60 -10.86
C GLY A 298 -20.73 4.66 -11.17
N GLU A 299 -21.21 5.90 -11.23
CA GLU A 299 -20.43 7.05 -11.67
C GLU A 299 -20.26 8.05 -10.53
N TRP A 300 -19.12 8.73 -10.50
CA TRP A 300 -18.89 9.78 -9.52
C TRP A 300 -18.04 10.91 -10.09
N GLY A 301 -18.13 12.07 -9.44
CA GLY A 301 -17.44 13.28 -9.87
C GLY A 301 -17.47 14.38 -8.82
N ARG A 302 -16.81 15.49 -9.15
CA ARG A 302 -16.80 16.70 -8.34
C ARG A 302 -18.07 17.51 -8.62
N GLU A 303 -18.71 18.02 -7.59
CA GLU A 303 -19.92 18.83 -7.75
C GLU A 303 -19.67 20.07 -8.63
N LYS A 304 -18.52 20.75 -8.47
CA LYS A 304 -18.18 21.93 -9.28
C LYS A 304 -18.03 21.64 -10.78
N ASP A 305 -17.63 20.42 -11.14
CA ASP A 305 -17.40 20.04 -12.54
C ASP A 305 -18.70 19.57 -13.22
N LYS A 306 -19.79 19.38 -12.46
CA LYS A 306 -21.13 18.86 -12.84
C LYS A 306 -21.17 17.51 -13.57
N ALA A 307 -20.06 17.06 -14.15
CA ALA A 307 -19.90 15.76 -14.78
C ALA A 307 -19.46 14.70 -13.75
N THR A 308 -19.82 13.45 -14.02
CA THR A 308 -19.36 12.25 -13.29
C THR A 308 -18.34 11.48 -14.15
N PRO A 309 -17.09 11.99 -14.31
CA PRO A 309 -16.15 11.45 -15.29
C PRO A 309 -15.54 10.10 -14.88
N PHE A 310 -15.77 9.65 -13.64
CA PHE A 310 -15.22 8.41 -13.13
C PHE A 310 -16.29 7.35 -12.97
N LYS A 311 -15.96 6.12 -13.37
CA LYS A 311 -16.78 4.93 -13.21
C LYS A 311 -16.13 4.01 -12.20
N LEU A 312 -16.79 3.79 -11.07
CA LEU A 312 -16.38 2.85 -10.05
C LEU A 312 -17.15 1.55 -10.20
N ARG A 313 -16.46 0.42 -10.06
CA ARG A 313 -17.06 -0.91 -9.99
C ARG A 313 -16.37 -1.73 -8.92
N PHE A 314 -17.14 -2.28 -8.00
CA PHE A 314 -16.69 -3.30 -7.06
C PHE A 314 -17.25 -4.65 -7.51
N ASP A 315 -16.35 -5.59 -7.76
CA ASP A 315 -16.68 -6.99 -8.02
C ASP A 315 -16.08 -7.83 -6.87
N ALA A 316 -16.97 -8.54 -6.18
CA ALA A 316 -16.64 -9.33 -5.02
C ALA A 316 -15.67 -10.48 -5.37
N PRO A 317 -14.83 -10.89 -4.41
CA PRO A 317 -14.68 -10.30 -3.07
C PRO A 317 -13.68 -9.12 -3.03
N CYS A 318 -12.83 -8.98 -4.05
CA CYS A 318 -11.52 -8.33 -3.90
C CYS A 318 -11.16 -7.37 -5.04
N VAL A 319 -12.08 -7.08 -5.97
CA VAL A 319 -11.79 -6.30 -7.17
C VAL A 319 -12.47 -4.95 -7.07
N LEU A 320 -11.68 -3.88 -7.13
CA LEU A 320 -12.19 -2.53 -7.25
C LEU A 320 -11.57 -1.86 -8.48
N GLN A 321 -12.43 -1.32 -9.32
CA GLN A 321 -12.06 -0.60 -10.53
C GLN A 321 -12.48 0.85 -10.42
N ASN A 322 -11.64 1.75 -10.91
CA ASN A 322 -11.98 3.15 -11.03
C ASN A 322 -11.42 3.71 -12.33
N ASN A 323 -12.31 3.94 -13.29
CA ASN A 323 -11.99 4.16 -14.68
C ASN A 323 -12.47 5.55 -15.13
N SER A 324 -11.75 6.16 -16.05
CA SER A 324 -12.17 7.41 -16.70
C SER A 324 -11.84 7.37 -18.19
N GLU A 325 -12.74 7.91 -19.00
CA GLU A 325 -12.55 8.12 -20.42
C GLU A 325 -12.45 9.63 -20.67
N ILE A 326 -11.33 10.05 -21.25
CA ILE A 326 -11.04 11.44 -21.57
C ILE A 326 -11.06 11.58 -23.09
N VAL A 327 -12.00 12.37 -23.60
CA VAL A 327 -12.07 12.69 -25.03
C VAL A 327 -11.17 13.90 -25.31
N GLY A 328 -10.14 13.69 -26.12
CA GLY A 328 -9.22 14.72 -26.59
C GLY A 328 -9.89 15.71 -27.55
N LYS A 329 -9.22 16.85 -27.79
CA LYS A 329 -9.74 17.94 -28.64
C LYS A 329 -10.06 17.50 -30.08
N ASN A 330 -9.41 16.44 -30.55
CA ASN A 330 -9.58 15.90 -31.91
C ASN A 330 -10.56 14.71 -31.94
N GLY A 331 -11.29 14.44 -30.85
CA GLY A 331 -12.18 13.29 -30.72
C GLY A 331 -11.49 11.98 -30.32
N GLU A 332 -10.16 11.98 -30.15
CA GLU A 332 -9.41 10.80 -29.69
C GLU A 332 -9.80 10.41 -28.25
N LYS A 333 -10.06 9.14 -28.00
CA LYS A 333 -10.43 8.63 -26.67
C LYS A 333 -9.18 8.16 -25.93
N HIS A 334 -8.91 8.76 -24.78
CA HIS A 334 -7.89 8.30 -23.86
C HIS A 334 -8.53 7.60 -22.66
N TYR A 335 -7.96 6.47 -22.28
CA TYR A 335 -8.45 5.68 -21.16
C TYR A 335 -7.49 5.80 -20.00
N LEU A 336 -8.07 5.89 -18.81
CA LEU A 336 -7.38 5.85 -17.54
C LEU A 336 -8.08 4.81 -16.67
N SER A 337 -7.31 3.89 -16.11
CA SER A 337 -7.83 2.79 -15.31
C SER A 337 -6.98 2.63 -14.06
N GLY A 338 -7.61 2.77 -12.90
CA GLY A 338 -7.07 2.24 -11.65
C GLY A 338 -7.77 0.94 -11.32
N LEU A 339 -6.99 -0.13 -11.21
CA LEU A 339 -7.45 -1.44 -10.80
C LEU A 339 -6.76 -1.81 -9.50
N PHE A 340 -7.57 -2.07 -8.48
CA PHE A 340 -7.15 -2.39 -7.13
C PHE A 340 -7.62 -3.81 -6.83
N LEU A 341 -6.67 -4.71 -6.63
CA LEU A 341 -6.90 -6.11 -6.33
C LEU A 341 -6.51 -6.35 -4.88
N CYS A 342 -7.51 -6.35 -4.01
CA CYS A 342 -7.37 -6.35 -2.56
C CYS A 342 -7.56 -7.77 -2.04
N ARG A 343 -6.48 -8.49 -1.74
CA ARG A 343 -6.57 -9.83 -1.15
C ARG A 343 -6.67 -9.73 0.38
N PRO A 344 -7.65 -10.39 1.03
CA PRO A 344 -7.63 -10.61 2.47
C PRO A 344 -6.52 -11.61 2.81
N ALA A 345 -5.40 -11.13 3.34
CA ALA A 345 -4.26 -11.99 3.67
C ALA A 345 -4.49 -12.71 5.01
N GLY A 346 -5.09 -12.03 5.98
CA GLY A 346 -5.34 -12.54 7.31
C GLY A 346 -5.90 -11.44 8.22
N GLN A 347 -6.15 -11.74 9.49
CA GLN A 347 -6.63 -10.72 10.41
C GLN A 347 -5.55 -9.65 10.64
N GLY A 348 -5.94 -8.37 10.51
CA GLY A 348 -5.05 -7.21 10.56
C GLY A 348 -4.08 -7.13 9.39
N LYS A 349 -4.27 -7.92 8.33
CA LYS A 349 -3.33 -8.05 7.21
C LYS A 349 -4.05 -8.14 5.87
N SER A 350 -3.65 -7.32 4.91
CA SER A 350 -4.16 -7.37 3.54
C SER A 350 -3.01 -7.27 2.54
N MET A 351 -3.29 -7.66 1.29
CA MET A 351 -2.37 -7.46 0.18
C MET A 351 -3.08 -6.71 -0.93
N LEU A 352 -2.41 -5.72 -1.51
CA LEU A 352 -2.89 -4.92 -2.63
C LEU A 352 -2.00 -5.15 -3.85
N ILE A 353 -2.56 -5.69 -4.93
CA ILE A 353 -1.99 -5.49 -6.26
C ILE A 353 -2.64 -4.25 -6.85
N LEU A 354 -1.82 -3.23 -7.07
CA LEU A 354 -2.23 -1.94 -7.56
C LEU A 354 -1.77 -1.77 -9.00
N ARG A 355 -2.72 -1.58 -9.91
CA ARG A 355 -2.46 -1.46 -11.35
C ARG A 355 -3.00 -0.15 -11.90
N PHE A 356 -2.15 0.61 -12.57
CA PHE A 356 -2.55 1.82 -13.28
C PHE A 356 -2.32 1.68 -14.76
N GLY A 357 -3.41 1.75 -15.50
CA GLY A 357 -3.43 1.75 -16.96
C GLY A 357 -3.68 3.16 -17.50
N THR A 358 -2.89 3.58 -18.50
CA THR A 358 -3.30 4.71 -19.35
C THR A 358 -2.92 4.51 -20.81
N THR A 359 -3.74 5.04 -21.72
CA THR A 359 -3.38 5.17 -23.15
C THR A 359 -2.71 6.51 -23.48
N MET A 360 -2.64 7.45 -22.52
CA MET A 360 -1.97 8.73 -22.74
C MET A 360 -0.45 8.54 -22.77
N ARG A 361 0.19 9.04 -23.83
CA ARG A 361 1.66 9.03 -23.96
C ARG A 361 2.22 10.42 -23.68
N SER A 362 3.00 10.54 -22.61
CA SER A 362 3.89 11.69 -22.42
C SER A 362 5.30 11.30 -22.81
N PRO A 363 5.94 12.01 -23.78
CA PRO A 363 7.33 11.77 -24.13
C PRO A 363 8.28 11.89 -22.94
N MET A 364 7.95 12.76 -21.97
CA MET A 364 8.74 12.95 -20.75
C MET A 364 8.66 11.76 -19.77
N ALA A 365 7.60 10.95 -19.83
CA ALA A 365 7.47 9.78 -18.96
C ALA A 365 8.55 8.72 -19.21
N LYS A 366 9.29 8.79 -20.34
CA LYS A 366 10.45 7.94 -20.62
C LYS A 366 11.72 8.36 -19.86
N LEU A 367 11.77 9.60 -19.38
CA LEU A 367 12.92 10.13 -18.64
C LEU A 367 12.95 9.67 -17.17
N PHE A 368 11.83 9.16 -16.67
CA PHE A 368 11.70 8.68 -15.31
C PHE A 368 11.64 7.14 -15.31
N PRO A 369 12.46 6.46 -14.49
CA PRO A 369 12.43 5.00 -14.39
C PRO A 369 11.17 4.52 -13.65
N GLU A 370 10.72 3.29 -13.91
CA GLU A 370 9.46 2.76 -13.33
C GLU A 370 9.46 2.72 -11.79
N TRP A 371 10.60 2.36 -11.18
CA TRP A 371 10.76 2.39 -9.73
C TRP A 371 10.49 3.76 -9.09
N TYR A 372 10.70 4.86 -9.83
CA TYR A 372 10.38 6.20 -9.33
C TYR A 372 8.87 6.41 -9.19
N PHE A 373 8.08 5.88 -10.14
CA PHE A 373 6.62 5.88 -10.04
C PHE A 373 6.13 4.97 -8.91
N HIS A 374 6.79 3.83 -8.71
CA HIS A 374 6.51 2.95 -7.57
C HIS A 374 6.80 3.66 -6.23
N GLN A 375 7.88 4.44 -6.17
CA GLN A 375 8.24 5.21 -4.98
C GLN A 375 7.15 6.22 -4.60
N LYS A 376 6.61 6.97 -5.58
CA LYS A 376 5.49 7.88 -5.38
C LYS A 376 4.23 7.15 -4.93
N THR A 377 3.95 6.01 -5.57
CA THR A 377 2.81 5.18 -5.22
C THR A 377 2.88 4.69 -3.78
N GLY A 378 4.04 4.19 -3.36
CA GLY A 378 4.28 3.77 -1.98
C GLY A 378 4.12 4.92 -0.98
N LYS A 379 4.50 6.14 -1.35
CA LYS A 379 4.35 7.32 -0.49
C LYS A 379 2.89 7.64 -0.17
N VAL A 380 1.98 7.50 -1.14
CA VAL A 380 0.54 7.71 -0.91
C VAL A 380 0.01 6.67 0.08
N LEU A 381 0.29 5.39 -0.13
CA LEU A 381 -0.15 4.33 0.80
C LEU A 381 0.37 4.54 2.23
N GLU A 382 1.62 4.99 2.38
CA GLU A 382 2.22 5.31 3.69
C GLU A 382 1.53 6.45 4.42
N GLN A 383 0.95 7.38 3.66
CA GLN A 383 0.20 8.49 4.23
C GLN A 383 -1.13 8.07 4.83
N ASP A 384 -1.71 6.96 4.38
CA ASP A 384 -2.99 6.42 4.88
C ASP A 384 -2.79 5.37 5.96
N MET A 385 -1.73 4.55 5.82
CA MET A 385 -1.48 3.38 6.65
C MET A 385 -1.61 3.63 8.15
N GLY A 386 -1.07 4.75 8.64
CA GLY A 386 -1.14 5.07 10.05
C GLY A 386 -2.53 5.46 10.56
N PHE A 387 -3.48 5.83 9.69
CA PHE A 387 -4.88 6.05 10.05
C PHE A 387 -5.67 4.75 9.97
N LEU A 388 -5.47 3.99 8.89
CA LEU A 388 -6.20 2.75 8.64
C LEU A 388 -5.86 1.65 9.65
N SER A 389 -4.58 1.51 10.01
CA SER A 389 -4.16 0.60 11.10
C SER A 389 -4.79 0.99 12.44
N SER A 390 -4.87 2.29 12.75
CA SER A 390 -5.50 2.76 14.00
C SER A 390 -7.02 2.56 13.99
N GLN A 391 -7.69 2.77 12.85
CA GLN A 391 -9.11 2.47 12.70
C GLN A 391 -9.35 0.97 12.90
N ASN A 392 -8.50 0.10 12.34
CA ASN A 392 -8.58 -1.35 12.53
C ASN A 392 -8.52 -1.74 14.01
N GLU A 393 -7.62 -1.13 14.78
CA GLU A 393 -7.49 -1.37 16.22
C GLU A 393 -8.77 -0.96 16.97
N VAL A 394 -9.35 0.20 16.63
CA VAL A 394 -10.63 0.65 17.22
C VAL A 394 -11.75 -0.33 16.89
N LEU A 395 -11.90 -0.76 15.64
CA LEU A 395 -12.93 -1.72 15.23
C LEU A 395 -12.84 -3.04 16.00
N LEU A 396 -11.62 -3.59 16.13
CA LEU A 396 -11.39 -4.82 16.87
C LEU A 396 -11.61 -4.67 18.38
N LYS A 397 -11.42 -3.46 18.92
CA LYS A 397 -11.61 -3.14 20.33
C LYS A 397 -13.09 -2.97 20.68
N GLU A 398 -13.80 -2.13 19.91
CA GLU A 398 -15.19 -1.77 20.19
C GLU A 398 -16.16 -2.90 19.87
N LYS A 399 -15.88 -3.70 18.82
CA LYS A 399 -16.65 -4.92 18.47
C LYS A 399 -18.15 -4.69 18.24
N VAL A 400 -18.51 -3.49 17.83
CA VAL A 400 -19.89 -3.12 17.46
C VAL A 400 -20.00 -2.93 15.94
N PRO A 401 -21.22 -3.04 15.37
CA PRO A 401 -21.46 -2.68 13.98
C PRO A 401 -21.02 -1.25 13.65
N ILE A 402 -20.66 -1.04 12.39
CA ILE A 402 -20.03 0.21 11.95
C ILE A 402 -20.94 1.43 12.10
N LYS A 403 -22.26 1.26 11.98
CA LYS A 403 -23.23 2.35 12.15
C LYS A 403 -23.18 3.03 13.52
N GLU A 404 -22.64 2.37 14.55
CA GLU A 404 -22.51 2.92 15.90
C GLU A 404 -21.22 3.76 16.07
N LEU A 405 -20.24 3.56 15.19
CA LEU A 405 -18.92 4.19 15.27
C LEU A 405 -18.70 5.29 14.21
N TYR A 406 -19.43 5.23 13.10
CA TYR A 406 -19.20 6.10 11.93
C TYR A 406 -20.45 6.86 11.53
N ILE A 407 -20.23 8.09 11.06
CA ILE A 407 -21.22 8.91 10.38
C ILE A 407 -20.92 8.87 8.88
N ASN A 408 -21.90 8.49 8.07
CA ASN A 408 -21.78 8.52 6.61
C ASN A 408 -22.42 9.80 6.06
N LEU A 409 -21.69 10.55 5.25
CA LEU A 409 -22.21 11.69 4.51
C LEU A 409 -22.47 11.28 3.06
N LYS A 410 -23.69 11.49 2.56
CA LYS A 410 -24.04 11.17 1.15
C LYS A 410 -23.13 11.89 0.13
N SER A 411 -22.58 13.04 0.49
CA SER A 411 -21.68 13.85 -0.34
C SER A 411 -20.22 13.39 -0.37
N SER A 412 -19.83 12.36 0.40
CA SER A 412 -18.48 11.80 0.40
C SER A 412 -18.42 10.26 0.47
N ASP A 413 -19.34 9.64 1.20
CA ASP A 413 -19.22 8.25 1.67
C ASP A 413 -20.18 7.29 0.97
N ALA A 414 -20.79 7.68 -0.16
CA ALA A 414 -21.81 6.86 -0.83
C ALA A 414 -21.29 5.46 -1.19
N TRP A 415 -20.10 5.34 -1.78
CA TRP A 415 -19.51 4.02 -2.11
C TRP A 415 -19.17 3.17 -0.88
N VAL A 416 -18.72 3.81 0.20
CA VAL A 416 -18.45 3.12 1.47
C VAL A 416 -19.75 2.60 2.07
N ALA A 417 -20.84 3.37 2.00
CA ALA A 417 -22.16 2.93 2.42
C ALA A 417 -22.65 1.72 1.59
N GLU A 418 -22.53 1.77 0.26
CA GLU A 418 -22.88 0.65 -0.63
C GLU A 418 -22.10 -0.63 -0.28
N TYR A 419 -20.79 -0.50 -0.03
CA TYR A 419 -19.96 -1.64 0.35
C TYR A 419 -20.40 -2.26 1.67
N ARG A 420 -20.70 -1.44 2.69
CA ARG A 420 -21.14 -1.94 3.99
C ARG A 420 -22.52 -2.59 3.95
N LEU A 421 -23.44 -2.06 3.13
CA LEU A 421 -24.74 -2.68 2.88
C LEU A 421 -24.59 -4.01 2.12
N TRP A 422 -23.65 -4.09 1.17
CA TRP A 422 -23.30 -5.35 0.53
C TRP A 422 -22.74 -6.36 1.53
N MET A 423 -21.83 -5.94 2.43
CA MET A 423 -21.31 -6.79 3.52
C MET A 423 -22.42 -7.26 4.46
N ASP A 424 -23.42 -6.43 4.79
CA ASP A 424 -24.58 -6.87 5.57
C ASP A 424 -25.37 -7.98 4.89
N LYS A 425 -25.44 -7.96 3.56
CA LYS A 425 -26.23 -8.90 2.78
C LYS A 425 -25.53 -10.23 2.55
N VAL A 426 -24.21 -10.23 2.31
CA VAL A 426 -23.47 -11.42 1.88
C VAL A 426 -22.24 -11.75 2.72
N GLY A 427 -21.96 -10.93 3.74
CA GLY A 427 -20.81 -11.10 4.63
C GLY A 427 -20.93 -12.27 5.58
N ASP A 428 -22.15 -12.78 5.82
CA ASP A 428 -22.34 -13.90 6.72
C ASP A 428 -21.52 -15.12 6.28
N GLY A 429 -20.87 -15.77 7.24
CA GLY A 429 -19.93 -16.86 6.98
C GLY A 429 -18.53 -16.44 6.45
N MET A 430 -18.30 -15.18 6.04
CA MET A 430 -16.95 -14.68 5.77
C MET A 430 -16.12 -14.60 7.07
N PRO A 431 -14.82 -14.99 7.05
CA PRO A 431 -13.96 -14.86 8.22
C PRO A 431 -13.78 -13.37 8.50
N TYR A 432 -14.27 -12.95 9.67
CA TYR A 432 -14.23 -11.60 10.22
C TYR A 432 -14.59 -10.46 9.23
N HIS A 433 -15.69 -9.78 9.48
CA HIS A 433 -16.11 -8.66 8.66
C HIS A 433 -16.84 -7.60 9.47
N PHE A 434 -16.91 -6.40 8.92
CA PHE A 434 -17.64 -5.29 9.48
C PHE A 434 -18.58 -4.72 8.41
N GLY A 435 -19.88 -4.99 8.55
CA GLY A 435 -20.94 -4.43 7.73
C GLY A 435 -21.53 -3.16 8.37
N HIS A 436 -22.60 -2.63 7.79
CA HIS A 436 -23.27 -1.45 8.34
C HIS A 436 -23.98 -1.78 9.66
N SER A 437 -24.75 -2.87 9.68
CA SER A 437 -25.46 -3.39 10.86
C SER A 437 -24.95 -4.74 11.35
N THR A 438 -24.13 -5.43 10.56
CA THR A 438 -23.61 -6.76 10.87
C THR A 438 -22.12 -6.72 11.18
N ILE A 439 -21.66 -7.74 11.91
CA ILE A 439 -20.24 -7.95 12.19
C ILE A 439 -20.00 -9.46 12.33
N SER A 440 -18.91 -9.94 11.76
CA SER A 440 -18.33 -11.23 12.07
C SER A 440 -17.03 -10.96 12.80
N LEU A 441 -16.90 -11.48 14.03
CA LEU A 441 -15.68 -11.30 14.81
C LEU A 441 -14.67 -12.40 14.49
N PRO A 442 -13.36 -12.08 14.54
CA PRO A 442 -12.33 -13.08 14.38
C PRO A 442 -12.36 -14.08 15.54
N LYS A 443 -12.25 -15.38 15.23
CA LYS A 443 -12.30 -16.47 16.24
C LYS A 443 -11.09 -16.48 17.16
N GLN A 444 -9.94 -16.04 16.65
CA GLN A 444 -8.69 -15.89 17.39
C GLN A 444 -8.26 -14.44 17.29
N PRO A 445 -7.53 -13.89 18.28
CA PRO A 445 -6.89 -12.59 18.09
C PRO A 445 -5.88 -12.67 16.94
N ALA A 446 -5.67 -11.57 16.23
CA ALA A 446 -4.65 -11.51 15.19
C ALA A 446 -3.33 -11.99 15.79
N VAL A 447 -2.62 -12.88 15.09
CA VAL A 447 -1.23 -13.15 15.42
C VAL A 447 -0.48 -11.88 15.05
N VAL A 448 -0.41 -10.95 16.00
CA VAL A 448 0.34 -9.73 15.84
C VAL A 448 1.81 -10.14 15.86
N GLU A 449 2.38 -10.37 14.69
CA GLU A 449 3.81 -10.23 14.48
C GLU A 449 4.11 -8.75 14.74
N HIS A 450 4.21 -8.39 16.02
CA HIS A 450 4.45 -7.02 16.42
C HIS A 450 5.74 -6.56 15.77
N ALA A 451 5.61 -5.70 14.76
CA ALA A 451 6.58 -4.64 14.58
C ALA A 451 6.64 -3.89 15.93
N PRO A 452 7.80 -3.80 16.60
CA PRO A 452 7.89 -3.20 17.93
C PRO A 452 7.31 -1.79 17.86
N ALA A 453 6.40 -1.42 18.77
CA ALA A 453 5.83 -0.08 18.86
C ALA A 453 6.79 0.92 19.57
N GLY A 454 6.56 2.22 19.41
CA GLY A 454 7.33 3.29 20.06
C GLY A 454 8.56 3.79 19.27
N LEU A 455 9.51 4.46 19.95
CA LEU A 455 10.74 5.01 19.35
C LEU A 455 11.51 3.94 18.53
N VAL A 456 11.45 2.69 18.97
CA VAL A 456 12.06 1.52 18.30
C VAL A 456 11.34 1.14 16.99
N ALA A 457 10.02 1.36 16.88
CA ALA A 457 9.25 1.24 15.63
C ALA A 457 9.71 2.26 14.60
N GLY A 458 9.82 3.53 15.05
CA GLY A 458 10.23 4.65 14.22
C GLY A 458 11.67 4.49 13.73
N LEU A 459 12.56 4.00 14.58
CA LEU A 459 13.95 3.69 14.23
C LEU A 459 14.03 2.45 13.30
N SER A 460 13.31 1.36 13.59
CA SER A 460 13.34 0.14 12.75
C SER A 460 12.69 0.32 11.38
N ALA A 461 11.71 1.23 11.26
CA ALA A 461 11.07 1.59 9.99
C ALA A 461 11.87 2.64 9.18
N SER A 462 12.84 3.31 9.79
CA SER A 462 13.69 4.33 9.15
C SER A 462 15.12 3.85 8.87
N MET A 463 15.55 2.74 9.45
CA MET A 463 16.82 2.10 9.10
C MET A 463 16.67 1.39 7.74
N PRO A 464 17.59 1.59 6.78
CA PRO A 464 17.65 0.73 5.61
C PRO A 464 17.80 -0.70 6.12
N ALA A 465 16.95 -1.60 5.62
CA ALA A 465 16.98 -3.03 5.94
C ALA A 465 18.28 -3.66 5.40
N LYS A 466 19.42 -3.26 5.95
CA LYS A 466 20.65 -4.03 5.89
C LYS A 466 20.54 -5.06 6.99
N GLY A 467 20.08 -6.25 6.61
CA GLY A 467 20.73 -7.42 7.16
C GLY A 467 22.22 -7.29 6.86
N GLY A 468 23.03 -7.08 7.89
CA GLY A 468 24.42 -7.48 7.81
C GLY A 468 24.49 -8.98 7.54
N ILE A 469 25.68 -9.49 7.25
CA ILE A 469 25.92 -10.93 7.26
C ILE A 469 25.41 -11.47 8.60
N GLY A 470 24.34 -12.28 8.57
CA GLY A 470 23.80 -12.96 9.76
C GLY A 470 22.65 -12.30 10.53
N THR A 471 22.07 -11.17 10.10
CA THR A 471 20.89 -10.60 10.81
C THR A 471 19.68 -10.43 9.88
N MET A 472 18.74 -11.38 9.92
CA MET A 472 17.39 -11.16 9.38
C MET A 472 16.58 -10.41 10.44
N HIS A 473 16.16 -9.18 10.15
CA HIS A 473 15.13 -8.52 10.95
C HIS A 473 13.80 -9.25 10.72
N ALA A 474 12.98 -9.37 11.77
CA ALA A 474 11.61 -9.83 11.62
C ALA A 474 10.88 -8.96 10.58
N PRO A 475 10.07 -9.54 9.68
CA PRO A 475 9.26 -8.78 8.75
C PRO A 475 8.45 -7.71 9.47
N ASN A 476 8.58 -6.46 9.04
CA ASN A 476 7.81 -5.35 9.57
C ASN A 476 6.99 -4.77 8.43
N GLN A 477 5.70 -5.12 8.36
CA GLN A 477 4.78 -4.64 7.32
C GLN A 477 4.54 -3.12 7.36
N ALA A 478 4.90 -2.44 8.46
CA ALA A 478 4.95 -1.00 8.46
C ALA A 478 6.09 -0.47 7.58
N ASN A 479 7.22 -1.19 7.43
CA ASN A 479 8.39 -0.78 6.64
C ASN A 479 8.20 -1.11 5.14
N ARG A 480 8.37 -0.11 4.28
CA ARG A 480 8.27 -0.20 2.80
C ARG A 480 9.06 -1.36 2.20
N TYR A 481 10.24 -1.66 2.74
CA TYR A 481 11.05 -2.77 2.24
C TYR A 481 10.27 -4.09 2.27
N PHE A 482 9.71 -4.44 3.42
CA PHE A 482 8.94 -5.67 3.60
C PHE A 482 7.57 -5.58 2.92
N ARG A 483 6.91 -4.42 2.97
CA ARG A 483 5.62 -4.25 2.30
C ARG A 483 5.69 -4.36 0.78
N HIS A 484 6.75 -3.84 0.16
CA HIS A 484 6.78 -3.62 -1.29
C HIS A 484 8.07 -4.08 -1.97
N VAL A 485 9.24 -3.69 -1.47
CA VAL A 485 10.52 -3.88 -2.19
C VAL A 485 10.81 -5.35 -2.40
N ILE A 486 10.64 -6.19 -1.37
CA ILE A 486 10.85 -7.65 -1.50
C ILE A 486 9.87 -8.29 -2.48
N HIS A 487 8.72 -7.65 -2.72
CA HIS A 487 7.67 -8.14 -3.58
C HIS A 487 7.71 -7.60 -5.02
N CYS A 488 8.67 -6.72 -5.32
CA CYS A 488 8.78 -6.06 -6.60
C CYS A 488 10.18 -6.32 -7.18
N LYS A 489 10.27 -7.13 -8.26
CA LYS A 489 11.56 -7.47 -8.89
C LYS A 489 12.30 -6.21 -9.33
N GLU A 490 11.58 -5.20 -9.80
CA GLU A 490 12.19 -3.94 -10.23
C GLU A 490 12.81 -3.16 -9.05
N CYS A 491 12.03 -2.86 -8.01
CA CYS A 491 12.51 -2.11 -6.85
C CYS A 491 13.64 -2.85 -6.11
N SER A 492 13.52 -4.17 -5.95
CA SER A 492 14.60 -4.98 -5.35
C SER A 492 15.87 -4.98 -6.20
N SER A 493 15.76 -5.08 -7.53
CA SER A 493 16.92 -5.02 -8.44
C SER A 493 17.62 -3.67 -8.38
N VAL A 494 16.85 -2.58 -8.33
CA VAL A 494 17.39 -1.21 -8.18
C VAL A 494 18.13 -1.05 -6.86
N VAL A 495 17.56 -1.53 -5.76
CA VAL A 495 18.23 -1.51 -4.44
C VAL A 495 19.52 -2.32 -4.47
N LYS A 496 19.51 -3.53 -5.06
CA LYS A 496 20.72 -4.36 -5.23
C LYS A 496 21.80 -3.66 -6.06
N ALA A 497 21.41 -3.00 -7.16
CA ALA A 497 22.32 -2.26 -8.02
C ALA A 497 22.98 -1.09 -7.27
N PHE A 498 22.20 -0.24 -6.60
CA PHE A 498 22.76 0.86 -5.79
C PHE A 498 23.59 0.35 -4.62
N GLN A 499 23.24 -0.80 -4.02
CA GLN A 499 24.05 -1.41 -2.97
C GLN A 499 25.41 -1.89 -3.50
N THR A 500 25.44 -2.44 -4.72
CA THR A 500 26.67 -2.85 -5.40
C THR A 500 27.55 -1.64 -5.69
N TRP A 501 27.00 -0.59 -6.30
CA TRP A 501 27.73 0.65 -6.58
C TRP A 501 28.24 1.33 -5.30
N LYS A 502 27.44 1.34 -4.23
CA LYS A 502 27.86 1.83 -2.92
C LYS A 502 29.10 1.09 -2.42
N ASN A 503 29.14 -0.24 -2.54
CA ASN A 503 30.27 -1.05 -2.11
C ASN A 503 31.51 -0.77 -2.99
N VAL A 504 31.34 -0.68 -4.30
CA VAL A 504 32.41 -0.33 -5.25
C VAL A 504 33.01 1.04 -4.93
N PHE A 505 32.18 2.08 -4.77
CA PHE A 505 32.67 3.41 -4.41
C PHE A 505 33.32 3.45 -3.03
N SER A 506 32.81 2.67 -2.06
CA SER A 506 33.43 2.58 -0.73
C SER A 506 34.83 1.96 -0.81
N ALA A 507 34.98 0.86 -1.57
CA ALA A 507 36.28 0.22 -1.80
C ALA A 507 37.24 1.16 -2.55
N ALA A 508 36.77 1.82 -3.61
CA ALA A 508 37.57 2.76 -4.39
C ALA A 508 38.04 3.97 -3.56
N ALA A 509 37.17 4.47 -2.66
CA ALA A 509 37.52 5.55 -1.73
C ALA A 509 38.62 5.11 -0.75
N LEU A 510 38.47 3.92 -0.15
CA LEU A 510 39.47 3.35 0.78
C LEU A 510 40.82 3.12 0.09
N VAL A 511 40.80 2.52 -1.09
CA VAL A 511 42.01 2.27 -1.88
C VAL A 511 42.69 3.59 -2.26
N SER A 512 41.94 4.57 -2.78
CA SER A 512 42.49 5.88 -3.16
C SER A 512 43.09 6.61 -1.95
N ALA A 513 42.42 6.57 -0.79
CA ALA A 513 42.92 7.17 0.44
C ALA A 513 44.20 6.47 0.93
N ALA A 514 44.26 5.13 0.87
CA ALA A 514 45.45 4.36 1.24
C ALA A 514 46.64 4.70 0.33
N PHE A 515 46.45 4.74 -0.99
CA PHE A 515 47.50 5.13 -1.93
C PHE A 515 47.95 6.59 -1.73
N ALA A 516 47.04 7.50 -1.36
CA ALA A 516 47.39 8.89 -1.06
C ALA A 516 48.33 9.04 0.15
N ILE A 517 48.30 8.08 1.09
CA ILE A 517 49.23 8.02 2.22
C ILE A 517 50.62 7.56 1.75
N LEU A 518 50.68 6.59 0.84
CA LEU A 518 51.92 5.95 0.39
C LEU A 518 52.69 6.76 -0.67
N VAL A 519 51.98 7.55 -1.49
CA VAL A 519 52.60 8.30 -2.58
C VAL A 519 53.30 9.57 -2.07
N SER A 520 54.55 9.75 -2.51
CA SER A 520 55.40 10.90 -2.17
C SER A 520 55.10 12.17 -2.99
N GLY A 521 54.59 12.02 -4.21
CA GLY A 521 54.30 13.15 -5.10
C GLY A 521 53.06 13.95 -4.68
N ARG A 522 53.24 15.25 -4.39
CA ARG A 522 52.14 16.14 -3.95
C ARG A 522 50.96 16.15 -4.93
N GLN A 523 51.23 16.19 -6.24
CA GLN A 523 50.18 16.19 -7.27
C GLN A 523 49.35 14.89 -7.26
N TRP A 524 50.00 13.74 -7.19
CA TRP A 524 49.35 12.44 -7.10
C TRP A 524 48.56 12.26 -5.80
N LYS A 525 49.09 12.75 -4.68
CA LYS A 525 48.38 12.78 -3.41
C LYS A 525 47.09 13.60 -3.49
N THR A 526 47.15 14.79 -4.10
CA THR A 526 45.95 15.62 -4.33
C THR A 526 44.95 14.89 -5.23
N LEU A 527 45.39 14.30 -6.34
CA LEU A 527 44.51 13.57 -7.26
C LEU A 527 43.80 12.38 -6.58
N LEU A 528 44.53 11.59 -5.79
CA LEU A 528 43.98 10.45 -5.06
C LEU A 528 42.98 10.87 -3.98
N LEU A 529 43.24 11.97 -3.26
CA LEU A 529 42.30 12.52 -2.28
C LEU A 529 41.03 13.08 -2.93
N VAL A 530 41.15 13.75 -4.08
CA VAL A 530 39.99 14.20 -4.87
C VAL A 530 39.17 13.00 -5.35
N SER A 531 39.82 11.96 -5.87
CA SER A 531 39.18 10.71 -6.27
C SER A 531 38.43 10.06 -5.09
N ALA A 532 39.06 9.96 -3.92
CA ALA A 532 38.42 9.43 -2.72
C ALA A 532 37.19 10.24 -2.33
N THR A 533 37.26 11.57 -2.41
CA THR A 533 36.15 12.48 -2.11
C THR A 533 34.98 12.30 -3.09
N LEU A 534 35.27 12.18 -4.39
CA LEU A 534 34.24 11.91 -5.41
C LEU A 534 33.58 10.54 -5.18
N CYS A 535 34.36 9.51 -4.83
CA CYS A 535 33.83 8.21 -4.48
C CYS A 535 32.91 8.27 -3.24
N LEU A 536 33.30 9.01 -2.20
CA LEU A 536 32.43 9.25 -1.03
C LEU A 536 31.13 9.98 -1.40
N GLY A 537 31.18 10.93 -2.34
CA GLY A 537 29.99 11.54 -2.95
C GLY A 537 29.09 10.48 -3.61
N GLY A 538 29.67 9.55 -4.37
CA GLY A 538 28.97 8.40 -4.95
C GLY A 538 28.33 7.49 -3.90
N VAL A 539 29.03 7.22 -2.79
CA VAL A 539 28.49 6.46 -1.64
C VAL A 539 27.26 7.15 -1.04
N TYR A 540 27.31 8.48 -0.88
CA TYR A 540 26.19 9.26 -0.38
C TYR A 540 24.97 9.20 -1.31
N VAL A 541 25.18 9.39 -2.61
CA VAL A 541 24.12 9.29 -3.63
C VAL A 541 23.48 7.90 -3.62
N CYS A 542 24.28 6.83 -3.63
CA CYS A 542 23.76 5.46 -3.58
C CYS A 542 22.99 5.19 -2.28
N SER A 543 23.49 5.67 -1.14
CA SER A 543 22.80 5.51 0.16
C SER A 543 21.46 6.23 0.18
N THR A 544 21.39 7.42 -0.42
CA THR A 544 20.15 8.20 -0.54
C THR A 544 19.15 7.48 -1.45
N ALA A 545 19.58 6.95 -2.59
CA ALA A 545 18.73 6.20 -3.51
C ALA A 545 18.17 4.92 -2.87
N ILE A 546 18.99 4.19 -2.10
CA ILE A 546 18.53 3.03 -1.31
C ILE A 546 17.48 3.48 -0.30
N ALA A 547 17.77 4.50 0.51
CA ALA A 547 16.84 5.00 1.52
C ALA A 547 15.52 5.47 0.90
N MET A 548 15.54 6.13 -0.26
CA MET A 548 14.32 6.54 -0.97
C MET A 548 13.43 5.36 -1.38
N ASN A 549 14.02 4.20 -1.66
CA ASN A 549 13.30 3.00 -2.08
C ASN A 549 12.90 2.10 -0.91
N THR A 550 13.63 2.14 0.22
CA THR A 550 13.40 1.22 1.34
C THR A 550 12.77 1.87 2.57
N ALA A 551 12.90 3.18 2.75
CA ALA A 551 12.38 3.86 3.93
C ALA A 551 10.95 4.38 3.71
N ASN A 552 10.18 4.40 4.79
CA ASN A 552 8.85 5.00 4.79
C ASN A 552 8.93 6.52 4.65
N PHE A 553 7.98 7.09 3.93
CA PHE A 553 7.64 8.49 4.06
C PHE A 553 6.86 8.72 5.35
N ILE A 554 7.43 9.50 6.26
CA ILE A 554 6.76 9.95 7.47
C ILE A 554 6.36 11.41 7.28
N ARG A 555 5.07 11.73 7.44
CA ARG A 555 4.60 13.12 7.35
C ARG A 555 5.23 13.95 8.48
N LYS A 556 5.91 15.04 8.13
CA LYS A 556 6.59 15.94 9.08
C LYS A 556 5.65 16.60 10.12
N HIS A 557 4.34 16.64 9.87
CA HIS A 557 3.36 17.21 10.80
C HIS A 557 2.82 16.21 11.83
N ARG A 558 3.14 14.91 11.74
CA ARG A 558 3.01 14.01 12.89
C ARG A 558 4.16 14.38 13.84
N ARG A 559 3.88 15.26 14.82
CA ARG A 559 4.68 15.28 16.04
C ARG A 559 4.56 13.86 16.61
N LEU A 560 5.68 13.16 16.69
CA LEU A 560 5.81 11.82 17.29
C LEU A 560 5.32 11.85 18.73
#